data_AF-A0A368HAF2-F1
#
_entry.id   AF-A0A368HAF2-F1
#
_cell.length_a   1.000
_cell.length_b   1.000
_cell.length_c   1.000
_cell.angle_alpha   90.00
_cell.angle_beta   90.00
_cell.angle_gamma   90.00
#
_symmetry.space_group_name_H-M   'P 1'
#
loop_
_entity.id
_entity.type
_entity.pdbx_description
1 polymer ?
#
loop_
_entity_poly.entity_id
_entity_poly.type
_entity_poly.pdbx_seq_one_letter_code
_entity_poly.pdbx_strand_id
1 'polypeptide(L)'
;MASSALLALLVVAVVASSTGQKGAFKCSNPGLSDDLRQLFLNYHNDARRRVAKGIEPNKVGKLNPAKNMYKLEWDCAMEKQAQDAVASCSGDFASIDNMGENINRFSSFRGFSDPRMQINSTLNSWWGVAQKYGVTDKGNKYTDHNLYTFANMVFSETTKLGCAYKVCGRVMAITCLYNAIGYYDGGVMWETGKACTKGSDCTTHPNSVCDAGLCVRGADIPDTNNICPSNSGMTDAAREKFLEMHNKLRSSVARGLEPDGLGGNAPKAAKMLKMVYDCSVEASALRHAKKCIYKHSNKADRKGLGENLYKSGGIKFDKVKAAAQVRLITTSNMELVLTSCSLLLLLQASQLWWDELKEYGVGPANKLTPALWSRPDKPIGHYTQMAWEKSYKLGCAVEHCPSFTIGVCQYGPVGNIIGQTIYTVGKPCTRDSECPGSYRCSAAEGLCNVV
;
A
#
# COMPACT_ATOMS: atom_id res chain seq x y z
N MET A 1 54.32 -34.18 42.68
CA MET A 1 53.81 -35.28 41.84
C MET A 1 52.35 -34.98 41.55
N ALA A 2 52.05 -34.71 40.28
CA ALA A 2 50.81 -34.06 39.84
C ALA A 2 49.61 -35.01 39.82
N SER A 3 48.47 -34.46 40.22
CA SER A 3 47.15 -35.06 40.28
C SER A 3 46.58 -35.34 38.89
N SER A 4 45.94 -36.49 38.67
CA SER A 4 45.21 -36.82 37.44
C SER A 4 43.83 -37.35 37.82
N ALA A 5 42.83 -36.48 37.77
CA ALA A 5 41.42 -36.86 37.82
C ALA A 5 40.89 -36.94 36.37
N LEU A 6 40.44 -38.13 35.97
CA LEU A 6 39.77 -38.37 34.69
C LEU A 6 38.36 -37.76 34.74
N LEU A 7 38.11 -36.74 33.92
CA LEU A 7 36.76 -36.21 33.66
C LEU A 7 36.19 -36.93 32.43
N ALA A 8 35.19 -37.79 32.61
CA ALA A 8 34.46 -38.42 31.51
C ALA A 8 33.53 -37.40 30.85
N LEU A 9 33.82 -36.99 29.62
CA LEU A 9 32.92 -36.18 28.80
C LEU A 9 31.79 -37.07 28.24
N LEU A 10 30.57 -36.87 28.75
CA LEU A 10 29.34 -37.33 28.13
C LEU A 10 29.12 -36.55 26.82
N VAL A 11 29.34 -37.20 25.68
CA VAL A 11 28.92 -36.69 24.37
C VAL A 11 27.45 -37.04 24.20
N VAL A 12 26.55 -36.09 24.48
CA VAL A 12 25.14 -36.22 24.09
C VAL A 12 25.05 -35.93 22.59
N ALA A 13 24.98 -36.99 21.79
CA ALA A 13 24.64 -36.90 20.37
C ALA A 13 23.17 -36.46 20.25
N VAL A 14 22.94 -35.17 20.02
CA VAL A 14 21.63 -34.68 19.58
C VAL A 14 21.45 -35.13 18.13
N VAL A 15 20.75 -36.24 17.94
CA VAL A 15 20.23 -36.63 16.63
C VAL A 15 19.12 -35.64 16.30
N ALA A 16 19.47 -34.59 15.53
CA ALA A 16 18.49 -33.73 14.91
C ALA A 16 17.78 -34.52 13.81
N SER A 17 16.63 -35.10 14.15
CA SER A 17 15.66 -35.62 13.18
C SER A 17 15.06 -34.43 12.42
N SER A 18 15.68 -34.05 11.30
CA SER A 18 15.13 -33.07 10.37
C SER A 18 14.16 -33.74 9.40
N THR A 19 12.98 -34.10 9.90
CA THR A 19 11.81 -34.30 9.03
C THR A 19 11.25 -32.94 8.62
N GLY A 20 11.98 -32.24 7.74
CA GLY A 20 11.48 -31.06 7.03
C GLY A 20 11.10 -31.47 5.61
N GLN A 21 9.79 -31.59 5.34
CA GLN A 21 9.28 -31.87 4.00
C GLN A 21 9.82 -30.86 2.98
N LYS A 22 10.62 -31.34 2.01
CA LYS A 22 10.95 -30.63 0.76
C LYS A 22 9.65 -30.38 -0.01
N GLY A 23 9.03 -29.23 0.18
CA GLY A 23 7.98 -28.76 -0.73
C GLY A 23 8.63 -28.36 -2.05
N ALA A 24 8.43 -29.14 -3.11
CA ALA A 24 8.93 -28.81 -4.44
C ALA A 24 8.36 -27.44 -4.86
N PHE A 25 9.21 -26.53 -5.33
CA PHE A 25 8.79 -25.19 -5.78
C PHE A 25 7.89 -25.28 -7.03
N LYS A 26 7.84 -26.44 -7.69
CA LYS A 26 7.05 -26.74 -8.90
C LYS A 26 7.33 -25.79 -10.07
N CYS A 27 8.43 -25.04 -10.03
CA CYS A 27 8.84 -24.19 -11.14
C CYS A 27 9.41 -25.06 -12.27
N SER A 28 9.03 -24.75 -13.50
CA SER A 28 9.48 -25.48 -14.70
C SER A 28 10.85 -25.01 -15.22
N ASN A 29 11.42 -23.94 -14.67
CA ASN A 29 12.70 -23.40 -15.11
C ASN A 29 13.86 -24.30 -14.70
N PRO A 30 14.60 -24.92 -15.66
CA PRO A 30 15.75 -25.77 -15.34
C PRO A 30 17.01 -24.96 -14.96
N GLY A 31 17.02 -23.64 -15.18
CA GLY A 31 18.16 -22.76 -14.91
C GLY A 31 18.49 -22.60 -13.42
N LEU A 32 17.58 -23.00 -12.53
CA LEU A 32 17.74 -22.93 -11.08
C LEU A 32 17.19 -24.20 -10.43
N SER A 33 17.91 -24.77 -9.47
CA SER A 33 17.45 -25.93 -8.71
C SER A 33 16.66 -25.52 -7.46
N ASP A 34 15.79 -26.39 -6.97
CA ASP A 34 14.98 -26.12 -5.76
C ASP A 34 15.84 -25.83 -4.53
N ASP A 35 17.00 -26.49 -4.40
CA ASP A 35 17.93 -26.20 -3.29
C ASP A 35 18.52 -24.79 -3.38
N LEU A 36 18.63 -24.20 -4.58
CA LEU A 36 19.07 -22.82 -4.77
C LEU A 36 17.92 -21.83 -4.61
N ARG A 37 16.70 -22.18 -5.05
CA ARG A 37 15.47 -21.41 -4.72
C ARG A 37 15.32 -21.27 -3.21
N GLN A 38 15.50 -22.37 -2.48
CA GLN A 38 15.45 -22.39 -1.03
C GLN A 38 16.55 -21.53 -0.40
N LEU A 39 17.76 -21.52 -0.98
CA LEU A 39 18.86 -20.67 -0.50
C LEU A 39 18.49 -19.18 -0.57
N PHE A 40 18.00 -18.72 -1.72
CA PHE A 40 17.52 -17.34 -1.88
C PHE A 40 16.38 -17.03 -0.91
N LEU A 41 15.34 -17.87 -0.89
CA LEU A 41 14.13 -17.62 -0.11
C LEU A 41 14.40 -17.60 1.41
N ASN A 42 15.21 -18.54 1.90
CA ASN A 42 15.56 -18.61 3.32
C ASN A 42 16.38 -17.41 3.76
N TYR A 43 17.38 -17.01 2.98
CA TYR A 43 18.20 -15.85 3.31
C TYR A 43 17.33 -14.61 3.54
N HIS A 44 16.45 -14.29 2.59
CA HIS A 44 15.58 -13.12 2.68
C HIS A 44 14.65 -13.21 3.88
N ASN A 45 13.96 -14.34 4.06
CA ASN A 45 13.00 -14.48 5.15
C ASN A 45 13.67 -14.48 6.53
N ASP A 46 14.83 -15.11 6.68
CA ASP A 46 15.57 -15.07 7.94
C ASP A 46 16.06 -13.66 8.25
N ALA A 47 16.53 -12.92 7.25
CA ALA A 47 16.97 -11.53 7.40
C ALA A 47 15.81 -10.59 7.77
N ARG A 48 14.68 -10.68 7.05
CA ARG A 48 13.45 -9.95 7.37
C ARG A 48 12.94 -10.27 8.77
N ARG A 49 13.03 -11.53 9.21
CA ARG A 49 12.63 -11.94 10.56
C ARG A 49 13.52 -11.32 11.64
N ARG A 50 14.84 -11.20 11.40
CA ARG A 50 15.75 -10.51 12.32
C ARG A 50 15.43 -9.03 12.45
N VAL A 51 15.06 -8.35 11.36
CA VAL A 51 14.56 -6.95 11.40
C VAL A 51 13.26 -6.88 12.17
N ALA A 52 12.28 -7.73 11.87
CA ALA A 52 10.98 -7.74 12.55
C ALA A 52 11.15 -7.87 14.08
N LYS A 53 12.07 -8.74 14.52
CA LYS A 53 12.38 -8.96 15.94
C LYS A 53 13.27 -7.87 16.57
N GLY A 54 13.75 -6.88 15.81
CA GLY A 54 14.63 -5.83 16.30
C GLY A 54 16.01 -6.35 16.73
N ILE A 55 16.49 -7.43 16.10
CA ILE A 55 17.80 -8.03 16.41
C ILE A 55 18.84 -7.82 15.30
N GLU A 56 18.42 -7.30 14.14
CA GLU A 56 19.33 -7.05 13.02
C GLU A 56 20.28 -5.88 13.32
N PRO A 57 21.60 -6.02 13.09
CA PRO A 57 22.55 -4.93 13.24
C PRO A 57 22.26 -3.75 12.29
N ASN A 58 22.47 -2.53 12.79
CA ASN A 58 22.57 -1.32 11.99
C ASN A 58 24.01 -0.80 12.05
N LYS A 59 24.34 0.26 11.30
CA LYS A 59 25.66 0.92 11.43
C LYS A 59 25.98 1.33 12.87
N VAL A 60 24.96 1.78 13.60
CA VAL A 60 25.02 2.02 15.04
C VAL A 60 23.85 1.30 15.70
N GLY A 61 24.14 0.43 16.66
CA GLY A 61 23.12 -0.33 17.37
C GLY A 61 22.40 -1.35 16.48
N LYS A 62 21.08 -1.42 16.61
CA LYS A 62 20.21 -2.36 15.89
C LYS A 62 19.15 -1.61 15.09
N LEU A 63 18.65 -2.22 14.04
CA LEU A 63 17.50 -1.72 13.30
C LEU A 63 16.24 -1.79 14.18
N ASN A 64 15.33 -0.85 13.98
CA ASN A 64 14.04 -0.83 14.69
C ASN A 64 13.24 -2.10 14.38
N PRO A 65 12.53 -2.69 15.37
CA PRO A 65 11.66 -3.83 15.14
C PRO A 65 10.52 -3.45 14.19
N ALA A 66 10.00 -4.41 13.44
CA ALA A 66 8.98 -4.18 12.42
C ALA A 66 7.67 -4.91 12.75
N LYS A 67 6.57 -4.17 12.75
CA LYS A 67 5.23 -4.75 12.54
C LYS A 67 4.99 -4.94 11.04
N ASN A 68 4.05 -5.79 10.66
CA ASN A 68 3.67 -6.03 9.26
C ASN A 68 4.85 -6.40 8.32
N MET A 69 5.89 -7.06 8.82
CA MET A 69 6.95 -7.57 7.95
C MET A 69 6.49 -8.87 7.28
N TYR A 70 6.21 -8.84 5.98
CA TYR A 70 5.70 -10.03 5.29
C TYR A 70 6.80 -11.03 4.95
N LYS A 71 6.48 -12.32 5.08
CA LYS A 71 7.27 -13.43 4.57
C LYS A 71 7.17 -13.42 3.04
N LEU A 72 8.31 -13.56 2.38
CA LEU A 72 8.37 -13.75 0.94
C LEU A 72 8.02 -15.19 0.62
N GLU A 73 7.21 -15.36 -0.42
CA GLU A 73 6.97 -16.64 -1.09
C GLU A 73 7.61 -16.62 -2.47
N TRP A 74 8.03 -17.79 -2.94
CA TRP A 74 8.62 -17.91 -4.26
C TRP A 74 7.56 -17.81 -5.35
N ASP A 75 7.86 -17.11 -6.43
CA ASP A 75 7.00 -16.99 -7.61
C ASP A 75 7.76 -17.43 -8.87
N CYS A 76 7.29 -18.52 -9.49
CA CYS A 76 7.95 -19.10 -10.65
C CYS A 76 7.86 -18.21 -11.91
N ALA A 77 6.84 -17.36 -12.03
CA ALA A 77 6.71 -16.44 -13.16
C ALA A 77 7.69 -15.27 -13.01
N MET A 78 7.87 -14.76 -11.79
CA MET A 78 8.94 -13.79 -11.49
C MET A 78 10.33 -14.40 -11.65
N GLU A 79 10.52 -15.66 -11.25
CA GLU A 79 11.78 -16.37 -11.52
C GLU A 79 12.07 -16.45 -13.02
N LYS A 80 11.07 -16.75 -13.84
CA LYS A 80 11.24 -16.78 -15.30
C LYS A 80 11.64 -15.41 -15.85
N GLN A 81 11.00 -14.34 -15.39
CA GLN A 81 11.38 -12.97 -15.75
C GLN A 81 12.80 -12.63 -15.30
N ALA A 82 13.19 -13.02 -14.09
CA ALA A 82 14.55 -12.88 -13.58
C ALA A 82 15.55 -13.65 -14.46
N GLN A 83 15.19 -14.87 -14.90
CA GLN A 83 16.03 -15.70 -15.76
C GLN A 83 16.25 -15.06 -17.13
N ASP A 84 15.20 -14.44 -17.69
CA ASP A 84 15.25 -13.73 -18.97
C ASP A 84 16.09 -12.45 -18.86
N ALA A 85 15.96 -11.72 -17.75
CA ALA A 85 16.76 -10.53 -17.45
C ALA A 85 18.27 -10.81 -17.47
N VAL A 86 18.71 -11.94 -16.90
CA VAL A 86 20.14 -12.29 -16.85
C VAL A 86 20.59 -13.18 -18.01
N ALA A 87 19.76 -13.42 -19.03
CA ALA A 87 20.07 -14.37 -20.10
C ALA A 87 21.37 -14.06 -20.85
N SER A 88 21.71 -12.77 -20.99
CA SER A 88 22.94 -12.27 -21.62
C SER A 88 24.08 -11.95 -20.63
N CYS A 89 23.85 -12.15 -19.32
CA CYS A 89 24.71 -11.66 -18.24
C CYS A 89 25.08 -10.16 -18.34
N SER A 90 24.15 -9.34 -18.89
CA SER A 90 24.23 -7.89 -18.74
C SER A 90 24.14 -7.50 -17.26
N GLY A 91 24.77 -6.38 -16.90
CA GLY A 91 24.60 -5.74 -15.59
C GLY A 91 23.50 -4.68 -15.59
N ASP A 92 22.83 -4.49 -16.73
CA ASP A 92 21.74 -3.51 -16.86
C ASP A 92 20.51 -3.99 -16.10
N PHE A 93 19.80 -3.04 -15.51
CA PHE A 93 18.48 -3.31 -14.93
C PHE A 93 17.54 -3.78 -16.04
N ALA A 94 16.80 -4.83 -15.76
CA ALA A 94 15.72 -5.25 -16.62
C ALA A 94 14.60 -4.21 -16.50
N SER A 95 14.09 -3.72 -17.63
CA SER A 95 12.94 -2.81 -17.67
C SER A 95 11.65 -3.57 -17.34
N ILE A 96 11.56 -4.15 -16.14
CA ILE A 96 10.44 -4.95 -15.66
C ILE A 96 9.54 -4.05 -14.83
N ASP A 97 8.36 -3.80 -15.38
CA ASP A 97 7.37 -2.93 -14.77
C ASP A 97 6.89 -3.45 -13.41
N ASN A 98 6.76 -2.55 -12.44
CA ASN A 98 6.18 -2.76 -11.11
C ASN A 98 6.96 -3.69 -10.15
N MET A 99 8.24 -3.95 -10.42
CA MET A 99 9.08 -4.79 -9.54
C MET A 99 10.29 -4.04 -9.03
N GLY A 100 10.70 -4.33 -7.80
CA GLY A 100 12.05 -4.04 -7.36
C GLY A 100 13.01 -5.04 -8.01
N GLU A 101 14.21 -4.60 -8.35
CA GLU A 101 15.27 -5.48 -8.87
C GLU A 101 16.56 -5.27 -8.08
N ASN A 102 17.22 -6.35 -7.70
CA ASN A 102 18.62 -6.32 -7.30
C ASN A 102 19.43 -7.15 -8.29
N ILE A 103 20.48 -6.59 -8.85
CA ILE A 103 21.39 -7.29 -9.76
C ILE A 103 22.84 -7.21 -9.28
N ASN A 104 23.60 -8.27 -9.51
CA ASN A 104 25.03 -8.33 -9.24
C ASN A 104 25.73 -9.16 -10.31
N ARG A 105 26.99 -8.81 -10.60
CA ARG A 105 27.79 -9.42 -11.65
C ARG A 105 29.19 -9.75 -11.14
N PHE A 106 29.63 -10.97 -11.42
CA PHE A 106 30.98 -11.43 -11.14
C PHE A 106 31.74 -11.73 -12.43
N SER A 107 33.05 -11.58 -12.35
CA SER A 107 33.99 -12.01 -13.39
C SER A 107 35.02 -12.95 -12.77
N SER A 108 35.29 -14.09 -13.41
CA SER A 108 36.26 -15.08 -12.93
C SER A 108 37.05 -15.68 -14.11
N PHE A 109 38.38 -15.66 -14.02
CA PHE A 109 39.24 -16.32 -15.00
C PHE A 109 39.09 -17.85 -14.99
N ARG A 110 38.72 -18.43 -13.83
CA ARG A 110 38.54 -19.88 -13.63
C ARG A 110 37.10 -20.34 -13.92
N GLY A 111 36.19 -19.43 -14.29
CA GLY A 111 34.77 -19.72 -14.44
C GLY A 111 34.06 -19.91 -13.10
N PHE A 112 32.86 -20.50 -13.15
CA PHE A 112 31.97 -20.72 -12.01
C PHE A 112 31.45 -22.16 -12.04
N SER A 113 31.95 -23.01 -11.14
CA SER A 113 31.55 -24.43 -11.04
C SER A 113 30.40 -24.65 -10.06
N ASP A 114 30.34 -23.89 -8.96
CA ASP A 114 29.25 -23.90 -7.98
C ASP A 114 28.76 -22.47 -7.73
N PRO A 115 27.49 -22.15 -8.08
CA PRO A 115 26.95 -20.80 -7.91
C PRO A 115 26.65 -20.43 -6.45
N ARG A 116 26.62 -21.39 -5.50
CA ARG A 116 26.19 -21.15 -4.10
C ARG A 116 27.02 -20.09 -3.39
N MET A 117 28.34 -20.11 -3.63
CA MET A 117 29.25 -19.16 -3.01
C MET A 117 28.96 -17.73 -3.46
N GLN A 118 28.77 -17.53 -4.77
CA GLN A 118 28.46 -16.24 -5.36
C GLN A 118 27.08 -15.76 -4.90
N ILE A 119 26.08 -16.65 -4.86
CA ILE A 119 24.74 -16.33 -4.35
C ILE A 119 24.82 -15.84 -2.90
N ASN A 120 25.50 -16.57 -2.01
CA ASN A 120 25.67 -16.14 -0.62
C ASN A 120 26.42 -14.81 -0.51
N SER A 121 27.49 -14.63 -1.29
CA SER A 121 28.24 -13.38 -1.33
C SER A 121 27.38 -12.21 -1.79
N THR A 122 26.57 -12.39 -2.84
CA THR A 122 25.64 -11.38 -3.36
C THR A 122 24.61 -10.99 -2.32
N LEU A 123 23.95 -11.95 -1.69
CA LEU A 123 22.92 -11.69 -0.69
C LEU A 123 23.49 -10.97 0.53
N ASN A 124 24.67 -11.37 1.01
CA ASN A 124 25.39 -10.68 2.09
C ASN A 124 25.80 -9.26 1.70
N SER A 125 26.25 -9.06 0.47
CA SER A 125 26.63 -7.73 -0.02
C SER A 125 25.43 -6.80 -0.14
N TRP A 126 24.30 -7.29 -0.66
CA TRP A 126 23.07 -6.50 -0.80
C TRP A 126 22.47 -6.15 0.57
N TRP A 127 22.43 -7.10 1.49
CA TRP A 127 21.87 -6.87 2.82
C TRP A 127 22.78 -6.02 3.71
N GLY A 128 24.10 -6.26 3.64
CA GLY A 128 25.11 -5.62 4.50
C GLY A 128 25.25 -4.11 4.32
N VAL A 129 24.66 -3.51 3.28
CA VAL A 129 24.68 -2.05 3.10
C VAL A 129 23.99 -1.31 4.26
N ALA A 130 22.98 -1.91 4.91
CA ALA A 130 22.37 -1.32 6.11
C ALA A 130 23.36 -1.20 7.27
N GLN A 131 24.21 -2.20 7.48
CA GLN A 131 25.26 -2.13 8.50
C GLN A 131 26.39 -1.17 8.10
N LYS A 132 26.67 -1.04 6.80
CA LYS A 132 27.74 -0.15 6.30
C LYS A 132 27.36 1.33 6.32
N TYR A 133 26.19 1.67 5.79
CA TYR A 133 25.76 3.06 5.60
C TYR A 133 24.82 3.54 6.71
N GLY A 134 24.00 2.63 7.23
CA GLY A 134 23.05 2.90 8.30
C GLY A 134 21.68 3.30 7.78
N VAL A 135 20.62 2.74 8.38
CA VAL A 135 19.28 3.33 8.29
C VAL A 135 19.17 4.37 9.39
N THR A 136 19.24 5.64 9.02
CA THR A 136 19.40 6.77 9.96
C THR A 136 18.09 7.51 10.23
N ASP A 137 17.12 7.45 9.32
CA ASP A 137 15.80 8.05 9.52
C ASP A 137 15.02 7.29 10.60
N LYS A 138 14.46 8.04 11.56
CA LYS A 138 13.74 7.46 12.72
C LYS A 138 12.46 6.72 12.33
N GLY A 139 11.88 7.06 11.17
CA GLY A 139 10.73 6.37 10.59
C GLY A 139 11.11 5.26 9.63
N ASN A 140 12.38 4.85 9.57
CA ASN A 140 12.92 3.85 8.65
C ASN A 140 12.64 4.20 7.17
N LYS A 141 12.63 5.50 6.84
CA LYS A 141 12.46 5.95 5.46
C LYS A 141 13.69 5.66 4.61
N TYR A 142 13.47 5.40 3.34
CA TYR A 142 14.51 5.36 2.34
C TYR A 142 14.93 6.81 2.01
N THR A 143 16.09 7.21 2.51
CA THR A 143 16.64 8.57 2.36
C THR A 143 18.07 8.57 1.81
N ASP A 144 18.66 7.39 1.59
CA ASP A 144 20.03 7.23 1.10
C ASP A 144 20.04 6.18 -0.01
N HIS A 145 20.48 6.58 -1.20
CA HIS A 145 20.55 5.71 -2.36
C HIS A 145 21.51 4.52 -2.18
N ASN A 146 22.47 4.60 -1.25
CA ASN A 146 23.34 3.47 -0.91
C ASN A 146 22.57 2.29 -0.27
N LEU A 147 21.33 2.52 0.18
CA LEU A 147 20.46 1.48 0.74
C LEU A 147 19.63 0.75 -0.32
N TYR A 148 19.76 1.07 -1.61
CA TYR A 148 18.90 0.55 -2.69
C TYR A 148 18.65 -0.97 -2.61
N THR A 149 19.73 -1.76 -2.53
CA THR A 149 19.63 -3.22 -2.55
C THR A 149 19.00 -3.76 -1.27
N PHE A 150 19.35 -3.20 -0.12
CA PHE A 150 18.73 -3.52 1.16
C PHE A 150 17.25 -3.14 1.19
N ALA A 151 16.88 -1.99 0.63
CA ALA A 151 15.51 -1.48 0.61
C ALA A 151 14.57 -2.47 -0.08
N ASN A 152 14.95 -3.02 -1.24
CA ASN A 152 14.20 -4.06 -1.92
C ASN A 152 14.03 -5.34 -1.08
N MET A 153 15.10 -5.78 -0.40
CA MET A 153 15.08 -7.00 0.41
C MET A 153 14.25 -6.86 1.70
N VAL A 154 14.28 -5.68 2.33
CA VAL A 154 13.65 -5.43 3.64
C VAL A 154 12.22 -4.91 3.52
N PHE A 155 11.80 -4.41 2.35
CA PHE A 155 10.53 -3.71 2.19
C PHE A 155 9.35 -4.54 2.74
N SER A 156 8.67 -4.00 3.75
CA SER A 156 7.78 -4.79 4.61
C SER A 156 6.59 -5.40 3.88
N GLU A 157 6.08 -4.73 2.83
CA GLU A 157 4.90 -5.16 2.07
C GLU A 157 5.21 -6.11 0.89
N THR A 158 6.49 -6.34 0.57
CA THR A 158 6.86 -7.34 -0.44
C THR A 158 6.42 -8.73 0.03
N THR A 159 5.79 -9.49 -0.86
CA THR A 159 5.23 -10.81 -0.56
C THR A 159 5.68 -11.90 -1.53
N LYS A 160 6.20 -11.53 -2.72
CA LYS A 160 6.70 -12.47 -3.71
C LYS A 160 8.15 -12.17 -4.09
N LEU A 161 8.91 -13.22 -4.33
CA LEU A 161 10.32 -13.21 -4.72
C LEU A 161 10.52 -14.16 -5.91
N GLY A 162 11.26 -13.72 -6.91
CA GLY A 162 11.81 -14.59 -7.95
C GLY A 162 13.25 -14.21 -8.23
N CYS A 163 14.19 -15.13 -8.06
CA CYS A 163 15.61 -14.89 -8.33
C CYS A 163 16.13 -15.85 -9.39
N ALA A 164 17.15 -15.43 -10.12
CA ALA A 164 17.83 -16.26 -11.09
C ALA A 164 19.32 -15.95 -11.14
N TYR A 165 20.09 -16.86 -11.71
CA TYR A 165 21.46 -16.60 -12.12
C TYR A 165 21.70 -17.11 -13.54
N LYS A 166 22.78 -16.63 -14.15
CA LYS A 166 23.30 -17.15 -15.42
C LYS A 166 24.81 -17.07 -15.44
N VAL A 167 25.45 -18.10 -16.00
CA VAL A 167 26.88 -18.11 -16.32
C VAL A 167 27.04 -17.92 -17.83
N CYS A 168 27.80 -16.92 -18.24
CA CYS A 168 28.14 -16.57 -19.62
C CYS A 168 29.67 -16.62 -19.77
N GLY A 169 30.23 -17.82 -19.85
CA GLY A 169 31.68 -18.04 -19.91
C GLY A 169 32.37 -17.63 -18.60
N ARG A 170 33.10 -16.49 -18.64
CA ARG A 170 33.85 -15.95 -17.49
C ARG A 170 33.03 -15.00 -16.62
N VAL A 171 31.77 -14.77 -16.97
CA VAL A 171 30.88 -13.83 -16.30
C VAL A 171 29.72 -14.60 -15.68
N MET A 172 29.32 -14.20 -14.48
CA MET A 172 28.09 -14.67 -13.84
C MET A 172 27.24 -13.47 -13.44
N ALA A 173 25.95 -13.49 -13.77
CA ALA A 173 24.98 -12.51 -13.30
C ALA A 173 23.98 -13.19 -12.37
N ILE A 174 23.58 -12.48 -11.31
CA ILE A 174 22.59 -12.90 -10.32
C ILE A 174 21.60 -11.75 -10.18
N THR A 175 20.30 -12.04 -10.32
CA THR A 175 19.25 -11.05 -10.09
C THR A 175 18.15 -11.61 -9.19
N CYS A 176 17.50 -10.74 -8.42
CA CYS A 176 16.28 -11.01 -7.67
C CYS A 176 15.25 -9.92 -7.95
N LEU A 177 14.03 -10.35 -8.27
CA LEU A 177 12.86 -9.52 -8.48
C LEU A 177 11.92 -9.60 -7.28
N TYR A 178 11.30 -8.46 -6.95
CA TYR A 178 10.40 -8.29 -5.81
C TYR A 178 9.09 -7.68 -6.32
N ASN A 179 7.93 -8.17 -5.89
CA ASN A 179 6.62 -7.67 -6.36
C ASN A 179 6.20 -6.29 -5.80
N ALA A 180 7.17 -5.58 -5.24
CA ALA A 180 7.06 -4.20 -4.80
C ALA A 180 8.44 -3.54 -4.87
N ILE A 181 8.44 -2.21 -4.98
CA ILE A 181 9.65 -1.39 -5.06
C ILE A 181 9.96 -0.87 -3.66
N GLY A 182 11.17 -1.13 -3.15
CA GLY A 182 11.58 -0.71 -1.81
C GLY A 182 12.25 0.67 -1.74
N TYR A 183 12.69 1.22 -2.88
CA TYR A 183 13.59 2.37 -2.96
C TYR A 183 12.90 3.70 -3.31
N TYR A 184 11.70 3.95 -2.78
CA TYR A 184 11.02 5.23 -2.99
C TYR A 184 11.61 6.32 -2.10
N ASP A 185 12.06 7.44 -2.68
CA ASP A 185 12.59 8.57 -1.91
C ASP A 185 11.57 9.08 -0.88
N GLY A 186 11.97 9.03 0.40
CA GLY A 186 11.12 9.37 1.54
C GLY A 186 10.05 8.34 1.89
N GLY A 187 9.94 7.24 1.13
CA GLY A 187 9.05 6.11 1.42
C GLY A 187 9.54 5.32 2.64
N VAL A 188 8.60 4.84 3.46
CA VAL A 188 8.92 4.08 4.68
C VAL A 188 9.22 2.63 4.29
N MET A 189 10.43 2.13 4.56
CA MET A 189 10.80 0.75 4.21
C MET A 189 10.06 -0.28 5.09
N TRP A 190 9.89 0.04 6.38
CA TRP A 190 9.01 -0.68 7.30
C TRP A 190 8.58 0.23 8.46
N GLU A 191 7.41 -0.07 9.04
CA GLU A 191 6.94 0.65 10.22
C GLU A 191 7.51 0.05 11.50
N THR A 192 8.00 0.91 12.38
CA THR A 192 8.44 0.48 13.71
C THR A 192 7.26 -0.08 14.50
N GLY A 193 7.43 -1.29 15.05
CA GLY A 193 6.41 -1.95 15.85
C GLY A 193 6.81 -3.37 16.25
N LYS A 194 6.01 -3.99 17.12
CA LYS A 194 6.27 -5.38 17.52
C LYS A 194 6.01 -6.32 16.34
N ALA A 195 6.90 -7.29 16.14
CA ALA A 195 6.67 -8.41 15.23
C ALA A 195 5.35 -9.12 15.55
N CYS A 196 4.71 -9.67 14.52
CA CYS A 196 3.44 -10.38 14.71
C CYS A 196 3.61 -11.56 15.68
N THR A 197 2.54 -11.87 16.41
CA THR A 197 2.39 -13.08 17.22
C THR A 197 1.19 -13.91 16.78
N LYS A 198 0.22 -13.29 16.11
CA LYS A 198 -0.99 -13.91 15.54
C LYS A 198 -1.38 -13.18 14.25
N GLY A 199 -2.24 -13.80 13.44
CA GLY A 199 -2.67 -13.25 12.15
C GLY A 199 -3.31 -11.86 12.26
N SER A 200 -4.05 -11.58 13.33
CA SER A 200 -4.66 -10.26 13.56
C SER A 200 -3.64 -9.12 13.76
N ASP A 201 -2.36 -9.44 14.01
CA ASP A 201 -1.30 -8.42 14.12
C ASP A 201 -0.79 -8.00 12.72
N CYS A 202 -1.17 -8.73 11.67
CA CYS A 202 -0.78 -8.52 10.28
C CYS A 202 -1.87 -7.75 9.54
N THR A 203 -1.73 -6.44 9.49
CA THR A 203 -2.82 -5.54 9.06
C THR A 203 -2.71 -5.09 7.60
N THR A 204 -1.62 -5.39 6.90
CA THR A 204 -1.45 -4.97 5.48
C THR A 204 -2.28 -5.79 4.49
N HIS A 205 -2.45 -7.10 4.72
CA HIS A 205 -3.22 -7.99 3.87
C HIS A 205 -4.22 -8.80 4.70
N PRO A 206 -5.48 -8.95 4.26
CA PRO A 206 -6.48 -9.74 4.94
C PRO A 206 -6.14 -11.23 4.92
N ASN A 207 -6.79 -11.97 5.80
CA ASN A 207 -6.60 -13.41 5.98
C ASN A 207 -5.14 -13.82 6.27
N SER A 208 -4.28 -12.87 6.63
CA SER A 208 -2.88 -13.15 6.90
C SER A 208 -2.73 -13.92 8.21
N VAL A 209 -1.72 -14.78 8.24
CA VAL A 209 -1.30 -15.50 9.45
C VAL A 209 0.06 -15.02 9.89
N CYS A 210 0.47 -15.36 11.10
CA CYS A 210 1.81 -15.04 11.60
C CYS A 210 2.67 -16.30 11.67
N ASP A 211 3.85 -16.25 11.07
CA ASP A 211 4.88 -17.29 11.13
C ASP A 211 6.14 -16.72 11.80
N ALA A 212 6.31 -17.03 13.08
CA ALA A 212 7.50 -16.72 13.87
C ALA A 212 7.99 -15.25 13.79
N GLY A 213 7.05 -14.30 13.72
CA GLY A 213 7.30 -12.85 13.63
C GLY A 213 7.20 -12.26 12.23
N LEU A 214 6.95 -13.07 11.21
CA LEU A 214 6.65 -12.62 9.84
C LEU A 214 5.18 -12.84 9.49
N CYS A 215 4.57 -11.88 8.82
CA CYS A 215 3.23 -12.01 8.29
C CYS A 215 3.24 -12.86 7.03
N VAL A 216 2.45 -13.91 6.96
CA VAL A 216 2.25 -14.70 5.73
C VAL A 216 0.95 -14.22 5.10
N ARG A 217 1.03 -13.76 3.85
CA ARG A 217 -0.11 -13.21 3.12
C ARG A 217 -1.21 -14.27 3.00
N GLY A 218 -2.42 -13.91 3.40
CA GLY A 218 -3.61 -14.75 3.22
C GLY A 218 -4.11 -14.80 1.78
N ALA A 219 -5.09 -15.67 1.52
CA ALA A 219 -5.79 -15.69 0.24
C ALA A 219 -6.49 -14.35 -0.01
N ASP A 220 -6.42 -13.88 -1.27
CA ASP A 220 -7.14 -12.69 -1.71
C ASP A 220 -8.66 -12.91 -1.52
N ILE A 221 -9.36 -11.84 -1.15
CA ILE A 221 -10.82 -11.87 -1.05
C ILE A 221 -11.37 -11.95 -2.49
N PRO A 222 -12.25 -12.91 -2.82
CA PRO A 222 -12.83 -13.01 -4.15
C PRO A 222 -13.50 -11.69 -4.55
N ASP A 223 -13.16 -11.18 -5.73
CA ASP A 223 -13.81 -10.00 -6.30
C ASP A 223 -15.26 -10.35 -6.68
N THR A 224 -16.23 -9.76 -5.99
CA THR A 224 -17.66 -9.87 -6.32
C THR A 224 -18.16 -8.62 -7.05
N ASN A 225 -19.23 -8.77 -7.83
CA ASN A 225 -19.90 -7.67 -8.55
C ASN A 225 -21.42 -7.74 -8.40
N ASN A 226 -21.88 -7.79 -7.17
CA ASN A 226 -23.30 -7.90 -6.81
C ASN A 226 -23.97 -6.53 -6.63
N ILE A 227 -23.22 -5.48 -6.27
CA ILE A 227 -23.78 -4.13 -6.03
C ILE A 227 -24.20 -3.46 -7.34
N CYS A 228 -23.36 -3.53 -8.38
CA CYS A 228 -23.66 -2.98 -9.71
C CYS A 228 -23.38 -4.01 -10.81
N PRO A 229 -24.21 -5.06 -10.95
CA PRO A 229 -23.96 -6.18 -11.85
C PRO A 229 -23.88 -5.77 -13.33
N SER A 230 -24.55 -4.68 -13.71
CA SER A 230 -24.53 -4.14 -15.08
C SER A 230 -23.25 -3.36 -15.42
N ASN A 231 -22.42 -3.02 -14.43
CA ASN A 231 -21.17 -2.29 -14.61
C ASN A 231 -19.99 -3.26 -14.49
N SER A 232 -19.04 -3.15 -15.42
CA SER A 232 -17.79 -3.92 -15.40
C SER A 232 -16.58 -3.00 -15.18
N GLY A 233 -15.59 -3.49 -14.44
CA GLY A 233 -14.36 -2.76 -14.08
C GLY A 233 -14.29 -2.25 -12.64
N MET A 234 -15.33 -2.51 -11.83
CA MET A 234 -15.35 -2.22 -10.40
C MET A 234 -15.82 -3.46 -9.62
N THR A 235 -15.37 -3.59 -8.37
CA THR A 235 -15.71 -4.70 -7.46
C THR A 235 -16.48 -4.17 -6.26
N ASP A 236 -17.28 -5.01 -5.60
CA ASP A 236 -18.08 -4.59 -4.44
C ASP A 236 -17.21 -4.04 -3.31
N ALA A 237 -16.08 -4.71 -3.05
CA ALA A 237 -15.06 -4.24 -2.12
C ALA A 237 -14.59 -2.79 -2.41
N ALA A 238 -14.38 -2.46 -3.68
CA ALA A 238 -13.99 -1.12 -4.10
C ALA A 238 -15.09 -0.07 -3.89
N ARG A 239 -16.33 -0.43 -4.19
CA ARG A 239 -17.50 0.44 -3.99
C ARG A 239 -17.71 0.74 -2.51
N GLU A 240 -17.69 -0.30 -1.68
CA GLU A 240 -17.85 -0.20 -0.24
C GLU A 240 -16.77 0.69 0.37
N LYS A 241 -15.51 0.55 -0.05
CA LYS A 241 -14.43 1.38 0.51
C LYS A 241 -14.54 2.85 0.13
N PHE A 242 -14.92 3.18 -1.11
CA PHE A 242 -15.19 4.57 -1.45
C PHE A 242 -16.31 5.15 -0.61
N LEU A 243 -17.42 4.41 -0.48
CA LEU A 243 -18.59 4.84 0.26
C LEU A 243 -18.28 5.03 1.75
N GLU A 244 -17.61 4.06 2.34
CA GLU A 244 -17.17 4.08 3.74
C GLU A 244 -16.28 5.29 4.00
N MET A 245 -15.24 5.49 3.19
CA MET A 245 -14.29 6.57 3.37
C MET A 245 -14.96 7.94 3.32
N HIS A 246 -15.79 8.18 2.30
CA HIS A 246 -16.51 9.44 2.16
C HIS A 246 -17.43 9.69 3.36
N ASN A 247 -18.20 8.70 3.78
CA ASN A 247 -19.12 8.85 4.92
C ASN A 247 -18.39 9.03 6.25
N LYS A 248 -17.25 8.38 6.42
CA LYS A 248 -16.41 8.53 7.62
C LYS A 248 -15.85 9.94 7.75
N LEU A 249 -15.28 10.46 6.67
CA LEU A 249 -14.76 11.83 6.60
C LEU A 249 -15.89 12.85 6.79
N ARG A 250 -17.04 12.64 6.14
CA ARG A 250 -18.25 13.46 6.34
C ARG A 250 -18.74 13.45 7.80
N SER A 251 -18.73 12.30 8.46
CA SER A 251 -19.06 12.17 9.88
C SER A 251 -18.07 12.93 10.76
N SER A 252 -16.78 12.84 10.45
CA SER A 252 -15.72 13.51 11.20
C SER A 252 -15.83 15.03 11.12
N VAL A 253 -15.98 15.60 9.92
CA VAL A 253 -16.17 17.05 9.74
C VAL A 253 -17.49 17.51 10.34
N ALA A 254 -18.57 16.73 10.20
CA ALA A 254 -19.87 17.09 10.79
C ALA A 254 -19.76 17.26 12.30
N ARG A 255 -18.96 16.42 12.98
CA ARG A 255 -18.72 16.50 14.43
C ARG A 255 -17.66 17.53 14.84
N GLY A 256 -17.03 18.22 13.88
CA GLY A 256 -16.03 19.26 14.12
C GLY A 256 -14.68 18.70 14.56
N LEU A 257 -14.30 17.53 14.04
CA LEU A 257 -13.06 16.84 14.39
C LEU A 257 -11.93 17.04 13.36
N GLU A 258 -12.24 17.60 12.20
CA GLU A 258 -11.28 17.76 11.10
C GLU A 258 -10.53 19.10 11.20
N PRO A 259 -9.18 19.11 11.24
CA PRO A 259 -8.38 20.34 11.26
C PRO A 259 -8.54 21.17 9.99
N ASP A 260 -8.58 22.50 10.12
CA ASP A 260 -8.62 23.44 9.00
C ASP A 260 -7.29 24.21 8.91
N GLY A 261 -6.69 24.24 7.70
CA GLY A 261 -5.41 24.92 7.45
C GLY A 261 -5.44 26.44 7.68
N LEU A 262 -6.62 27.06 7.80
CA LEU A 262 -6.78 28.47 8.20
C LEU A 262 -6.95 28.66 9.72
N GLY A 263 -6.95 27.58 10.50
CA GLY A 263 -6.90 27.59 11.96
C GLY A 263 -8.07 26.84 12.61
N GLY A 264 -7.75 26.12 13.70
CA GLY A 264 -8.71 25.33 14.46
C GLY A 264 -9.23 24.11 13.69
N ASN A 265 -10.45 23.69 14.00
CA ASN A 265 -11.16 22.65 13.27
C ASN A 265 -12.25 23.28 12.39
N ALA A 266 -12.59 22.60 11.30
CA ALA A 266 -13.75 22.94 10.48
C ALA A 266 -15.04 22.94 11.34
N PRO A 267 -15.99 23.84 11.06
CA PRO A 267 -17.20 23.97 11.87
C PRO A 267 -18.08 22.71 11.79
N LYS A 268 -18.87 22.47 12.84
CA LYS A 268 -19.83 21.36 12.87
C LYS A 268 -20.91 21.53 11.79
N ALA A 269 -21.40 20.43 11.26
CA ALA A 269 -22.45 20.42 10.23
C ALA A 269 -23.81 20.03 10.85
N ALA A 270 -24.86 20.79 10.51
CA ALA A 270 -26.20 20.55 11.05
C ALA A 270 -26.94 19.40 10.35
N LYS A 271 -26.73 19.25 9.03
CA LYS A 271 -27.62 18.46 8.15
C LYS A 271 -26.85 17.67 7.09
N MET A 272 -25.63 17.27 7.40
CA MET A 272 -24.75 16.54 6.47
C MET A 272 -25.40 15.23 6.01
N LEU A 273 -25.70 15.08 4.71
CA LEU A 273 -26.31 13.84 4.22
C LEU A 273 -25.31 12.68 4.23
N LYS A 274 -25.76 11.47 4.58
CA LYS A 274 -24.99 10.24 4.37
C LYS A 274 -25.05 9.88 2.89
N MET A 275 -23.89 9.63 2.28
CA MET A 275 -23.81 9.17 0.91
C MET A 275 -24.27 7.72 0.79
N VAL A 276 -24.90 7.40 -0.35
CA VAL A 276 -25.23 6.07 -0.85
C VAL A 276 -24.52 5.83 -2.17
N TYR A 277 -24.17 4.58 -2.46
CA TYR A 277 -23.57 4.21 -3.75
C TYR A 277 -24.64 4.16 -4.84
N ASP A 278 -24.38 4.75 -6.00
CA ASP A 278 -25.33 4.79 -7.12
C ASP A 278 -24.66 4.28 -8.41
N CYS A 279 -25.15 3.14 -8.91
CA CYS A 279 -24.58 2.46 -10.08
C CYS A 279 -24.67 3.29 -11.38
N SER A 280 -25.63 4.22 -11.49
CA SER A 280 -25.74 5.10 -12.66
C SER A 280 -24.66 6.18 -12.64
N VAL A 281 -24.30 6.66 -11.45
CA VAL A 281 -23.18 7.58 -11.22
C VAL A 281 -21.85 6.86 -11.47
N GLU A 282 -21.69 5.61 -11.00
CA GLU A 282 -20.53 4.76 -11.32
C GLU A 282 -20.39 4.56 -12.83
N ALA A 283 -21.48 4.21 -13.54
CA ALA A 283 -21.45 4.04 -14.98
C ALA A 283 -20.97 5.30 -15.71
N SER A 284 -21.33 6.48 -15.20
CA SER A 284 -20.87 7.76 -15.72
C SER A 284 -19.38 8.00 -15.46
N ALA A 285 -18.90 7.72 -14.24
CA ALA A 285 -17.48 7.78 -13.91
C ALA A 285 -16.64 6.79 -14.75
N LEU A 286 -17.12 5.55 -14.94
CA LEU A 286 -16.48 4.51 -15.76
C LEU A 286 -16.32 4.95 -17.21
N ARG A 287 -17.36 5.53 -17.82
CA ARG A 287 -17.29 6.04 -19.20
C ARG A 287 -16.19 7.09 -19.38
N HIS A 288 -15.92 7.88 -18.35
CA HIS A 288 -14.84 8.87 -18.38
C HIS A 288 -13.47 8.25 -18.10
N ALA A 289 -13.37 7.42 -17.07
CA ALA A 289 -12.12 6.74 -16.68
C ALA A 289 -11.52 5.93 -17.84
N LYS A 290 -12.36 5.19 -18.58
CA LYS A 290 -12.00 4.38 -19.75
C LYS A 290 -11.37 5.18 -20.90
N LYS A 291 -11.54 6.51 -20.93
CA LYS A 291 -10.90 7.36 -21.93
C LYS A 291 -9.40 7.52 -21.66
N CYS A 292 -8.94 7.24 -20.44
CA CYS A 292 -7.55 7.42 -20.03
C CYS A 292 -7.00 8.83 -20.28
N ILE A 293 -7.81 9.85 -19.96
CA ILE A 293 -7.46 11.27 -20.07
C ILE A 293 -7.58 11.90 -18.69
N TYR A 294 -6.46 12.40 -18.14
CA TYR A 294 -6.45 13.11 -16.86
C TYR A 294 -6.90 14.57 -17.04
N LYS A 295 -8.20 14.75 -17.27
CA LYS A 295 -8.90 16.02 -17.37
C LYS A 295 -10.35 15.79 -17.00
N HIS A 296 -11.02 16.78 -16.40
CA HIS A 296 -12.44 16.69 -16.10
C HIS A 296 -13.28 16.34 -17.33
N SER A 297 -14.29 15.49 -17.12
CA SER A 297 -15.31 15.22 -18.13
C SER A 297 -16.14 16.47 -18.42
N ASN A 298 -16.70 16.54 -19.63
CA ASN A 298 -17.56 17.64 -20.01
C ASN A 298 -18.82 17.63 -19.14
N LYS A 299 -19.32 18.80 -18.74
CA LYS A 299 -20.55 18.90 -17.92
C LYS A 299 -21.77 18.24 -18.58
N ALA A 300 -21.83 18.20 -19.91
CA ALA A 300 -22.87 17.51 -20.67
C ALA A 300 -22.83 15.98 -20.49
N ASP A 301 -21.63 15.40 -20.35
CA ASP A 301 -21.42 13.95 -20.21
C ASP A 301 -21.77 13.44 -18.81
N ARG A 302 -21.84 14.35 -17.83
CA ARG A 302 -22.13 14.09 -16.41
C ARG A 302 -23.16 15.06 -15.84
N LYS A 303 -24.27 15.25 -16.56
CA LYS A 303 -25.30 16.26 -16.25
C LYS A 303 -25.76 16.16 -14.79
N GLY A 304 -25.59 17.25 -14.04
CA GLY A 304 -26.00 17.34 -12.63
C GLY A 304 -25.06 16.67 -11.64
N LEU A 305 -23.88 16.19 -12.08
CA LEU A 305 -22.89 15.54 -11.23
C LEU A 305 -21.63 16.39 -11.04
N GLY A 306 -21.11 16.41 -9.82
CA GLY A 306 -19.76 16.83 -9.50
C GLY A 306 -18.73 15.80 -9.92
N GLU A 307 -17.44 16.13 -9.88
CA GLU A 307 -16.37 15.20 -10.25
C GLU A 307 -15.06 15.52 -9.54
N ASN A 308 -14.42 14.50 -8.99
CA ASN A 308 -13.04 14.53 -8.54
C ASN A 308 -12.22 13.54 -9.38
N LEU A 309 -11.01 13.94 -9.73
CA LEU A 309 -10.06 13.11 -10.47
C LEU A 309 -8.80 12.89 -9.65
N TYR A 310 -8.23 11.70 -9.82
CA TYR A 310 -6.94 11.35 -9.26
C TYR A 310 -6.13 10.63 -10.32
N LYS A 311 -4.84 10.94 -10.41
CA LYS A 311 -3.88 10.24 -11.26
C LYS A 311 -2.67 9.87 -10.43
N SER A 312 -2.33 8.60 -10.42
CA SER A 312 -1.00 8.17 -9.99
C SER A 312 -0.08 8.11 -11.21
N GLY A 313 1.04 8.81 -11.21
CA GLY A 313 2.08 8.63 -12.24
C GLY A 313 2.49 7.17 -12.33
N GLY A 314 2.78 6.68 -13.54
CA GLY A 314 3.07 5.27 -13.79
C GLY A 314 3.92 4.64 -12.69
N ILE A 315 3.35 3.60 -12.05
CA ILE A 315 4.06 2.55 -11.32
C ILE A 315 4.87 2.98 -10.07
N LYS A 316 4.99 4.28 -9.79
CA LYS A 316 5.49 4.82 -8.52
C LYS A 316 4.35 4.96 -7.52
N PHE A 317 3.72 3.83 -7.25
CA PHE A 317 2.64 3.72 -6.30
C PHE A 317 3.22 3.68 -4.88
N ASP A 318 3.00 4.73 -4.10
CA ASP A 318 3.40 4.79 -2.70
C ASP A 318 2.42 3.97 -1.85
N LYS A 319 2.57 2.63 -1.93
CA LYS A 319 1.76 1.68 -1.17
C LYS A 319 1.80 1.99 0.33
N VAL A 320 2.94 2.53 0.80
CA VAL A 320 3.19 2.81 2.20
C VAL A 320 2.52 4.09 2.68
N LYS A 321 2.48 5.17 1.91
CA LYS A 321 1.65 6.36 2.26
C LYS A 321 0.18 6.01 2.25
N ALA A 322 -0.27 5.22 1.29
CA ALA A 322 -1.66 4.81 1.23
C ALA A 322 -2.02 3.86 2.40
N ALA A 323 -1.17 2.89 2.76
CA ALA A 323 -1.37 2.03 3.93
C ALA A 323 -1.23 2.77 5.27
N ALA A 324 -0.34 3.76 5.36
CA ALA A 324 -0.20 4.63 6.54
C ALA A 324 -1.39 5.58 6.72
N GLN A 325 -1.97 6.10 5.63
CA GLN A 325 -3.19 6.93 5.67
C GLN A 325 -4.42 6.13 6.12
N VAL A 326 -4.54 4.86 5.74
CA VAL A 326 -5.64 3.95 6.16
C VAL A 326 -5.73 3.81 7.68
N ARG A 327 -4.58 3.75 8.37
CA ARG A 327 -4.51 3.47 9.80
C ARG A 327 -5.06 4.55 10.71
N LEU A 328 -5.14 5.80 10.24
CA LEU A 328 -5.66 6.90 11.06
C LEU A 328 -7.17 6.88 11.18
N ILE A 329 -7.86 6.05 10.40
CA ILE A 329 -9.29 6.25 10.18
C ILE A 329 -10.12 5.15 10.87
N THR A 330 -9.76 3.86 10.85
CA THR A 330 -10.67 2.80 11.37
C THR A 330 -10.56 2.57 12.89
N THR A 331 -11.59 2.93 13.65
CA THR A 331 -11.83 2.40 15.00
C THR A 331 -12.27 0.94 14.89
N SER A 332 -11.61 0.07 15.66
CA SER A 332 -11.85 -1.38 15.84
C SER A 332 -13.06 -2.00 15.12
N ASN A 333 -12.76 -2.95 14.22
CA ASN A 333 -13.61 -4.02 13.64
C ASN A 333 -13.90 -3.97 12.13
N MET A 334 -13.22 -3.14 11.31
CA MET A 334 -13.42 -3.15 9.84
C MET A 334 -12.13 -3.06 9.01
N GLU A 335 -11.05 -3.72 9.45
CA GLU A 335 -9.73 -3.73 8.79
C GLU A 335 -9.61 -4.72 7.60
N LEU A 336 -10.70 -5.35 7.14
CA LEU A 336 -10.59 -6.60 6.38
C LEU A 336 -10.47 -6.49 4.84
N VAL A 337 -10.41 -5.34 4.18
CA VAL A 337 -10.59 -5.34 2.71
C VAL A 337 -9.60 -4.44 1.99
N LEU A 338 -8.32 -4.81 1.89
CA LEU A 338 -7.30 -4.06 1.13
C LEU A 338 -6.28 -4.97 0.42
N THR A 339 -6.70 -5.70 -0.62
CA THR A 339 -5.83 -6.60 -1.42
C THR A 339 -5.52 -6.13 -2.83
N SER A 340 -6.26 -5.18 -3.41
CA SER A 340 -6.03 -4.74 -4.79
C SER A 340 -5.33 -3.39 -4.88
N CYS A 341 -4.41 -3.24 -5.84
CA CYS A 341 -3.75 -1.97 -6.17
C CYS A 341 -4.79 -0.88 -6.47
N SER A 342 -5.88 -1.28 -7.15
CA SER A 342 -7.04 -0.45 -7.42
C SER A 342 -7.63 0.09 -6.11
N LEU A 343 -7.81 -0.74 -5.09
CA LEU A 343 -8.42 -0.35 -3.81
C LEU A 343 -7.55 0.60 -2.98
N LEU A 344 -6.23 0.41 -3.02
CA LEU A 344 -5.28 1.28 -2.33
C LEU A 344 -5.20 2.67 -3.00
N LEU A 345 -5.37 2.75 -4.33
CA LEU A 345 -5.51 4.01 -5.06
C LEU A 345 -6.75 4.80 -4.61
N LEU A 346 -7.86 4.12 -4.29
CA LEU A 346 -9.14 4.76 -3.90
C LEU A 346 -9.03 5.50 -2.58
N LEU A 347 -8.32 4.90 -1.64
CA LEU A 347 -8.09 5.47 -0.32
C LEU A 347 -7.19 6.69 -0.43
N GLN A 348 -6.10 6.58 -1.19
CA GLN A 348 -5.19 7.69 -1.41
C GLN A 348 -5.87 8.85 -2.15
N ALA A 349 -6.64 8.55 -3.20
CA ALA A 349 -7.42 9.56 -3.91
C ALA A 349 -8.36 10.30 -2.96
N SER A 350 -9.18 9.56 -2.21
CA SER A 350 -10.13 10.12 -1.24
C SER A 350 -9.43 10.95 -0.17
N GLN A 351 -8.29 10.48 0.36
CA GLN A 351 -7.57 11.19 1.41
C GLN A 351 -6.87 12.45 0.88
N LEU A 352 -6.22 12.39 -0.28
CA LEU A 352 -5.56 13.57 -0.87
C LEU A 352 -6.58 14.65 -1.24
N TRP A 353 -7.73 14.24 -1.76
CA TRP A 353 -8.84 15.17 -1.99
C TRP A 353 -9.31 15.82 -0.70
N TRP A 354 -9.40 15.06 0.40
CA TRP A 354 -9.83 15.57 1.69
C TRP A 354 -8.79 16.45 2.39
N ASP A 355 -7.51 16.10 2.25
CA ASP A 355 -6.36 16.76 2.88
C ASP A 355 -6.21 18.23 2.44
N GLU A 356 -6.85 18.65 1.34
CA GLU A 356 -6.94 20.06 0.96
C GLU A 356 -7.49 20.94 2.10
N LEU A 357 -8.39 20.42 2.95
CA LEU A 357 -8.89 21.14 4.13
C LEU A 357 -7.77 21.44 5.13
N LYS A 358 -7.00 20.43 5.53
CA LYS A 358 -5.95 20.63 6.54
C LYS A 358 -4.75 21.39 5.97
N GLU A 359 -4.48 21.26 4.67
CA GLU A 359 -3.33 21.90 4.00
C GLU A 359 -3.59 23.36 3.65
N TYR A 360 -4.78 23.67 3.13
CA TYR A 360 -5.07 25.00 2.58
C TYR A 360 -6.20 25.71 3.32
N GLY A 361 -7.16 24.96 3.87
CA GLY A 361 -8.22 25.48 4.72
C GLY A 361 -9.35 26.23 4.01
N VAL A 362 -10.47 26.35 4.72
CA VAL A 362 -11.70 27.03 4.25
C VAL A 362 -12.08 28.18 5.18
N GLY A 363 -11.91 27.98 6.49
CA GLY A 363 -12.23 28.95 7.51
C GLY A 363 -13.67 28.84 8.03
N PRO A 364 -13.98 29.55 9.14
CA PRO A 364 -15.18 29.32 9.95
C PRO A 364 -16.50 29.67 9.27
N ALA A 365 -16.47 30.52 8.23
CA ALA A 365 -17.66 30.84 7.44
C ALA A 365 -18.13 29.68 6.56
N ASN A 366 -17.28 28.66 6.35
CA ASN A 366 -17.56 27.46 5.55
C ASN A 366 -18.16 27.75 4.17
N LYS A 367 -17.75 28.88 3.55
CA LYS A 367 -18.30 29.39 2.29
C LYS A 367 -17.28 29.22 1.17
N LEU A 368 -17.67 28.59 0.08
CA LEU A 368 -16.82 28.45 -1.10
C LEU A 368 -16.81 29.76 -1.89
N THR A 369 -15.90 30.67 -1.55
CA THR A 369 -15.81 31.99 -2.19
C THR A 369 -14.97 31.95 -3.47
N PRO A 370 -15.16 32.90 -4.41
CA PRO A 370 -14.26 33.06 -5.55
C PRO A 370 -12.79 33.19 -5.12
N ALA A 371 -12.51 33.97 -4.06
CA ALA A 371 -11.17 34.18 -3.54
C ALA A 371 -10.52 32.90 -3.03
N LEU A 372 -11.31 32.03 -2.39
CA LEU A 372 -10.85 30.73 -1.90
C LEU A 372 -10.60 29.75 -3.05
N TRP A 373 -11.46 29.76 -4.07
CA TRP A 373 -11.34 28.94 -5.29
C TRP A 373 -10.14 29.33 -6.16
N SER A 374 -9.80 30.61 -6.24
CA SER A 374 -8.76 31.14 -7.12
C SER A 374 -7.39 31.29 -6.44
N ARG A 375 -7.17 30.67 -5.27
CA ARG A 375 -5.87 30.75 -4.58
C ARG A 375 -4.79 30.05 -5.42
N PRO A 376 -3.65 30.70 -5.70
CA PRO A 376 -2.55 30.06 -6.42
C PRO A 376 -2.07 28.82 -5.67
N ASP A 377 -1.95 27.70 -6.40
CA ASP A 377 -1.40 26.42 -5.92
C ASP A 377 -2.05 25.85 -4.64
N LYS A 378 -3.32 26.21 -4.39
CA LYS A 378 -4.08 25.77 -3.20
C LYS A 378 -5.46 25.24 -3.61
N PRO A 379 -5.53 24.10 -4.34
CA PRO A 379 -6.79 23.51 -4.73
C PRO A 379 -7.61 23.14 -3.50
N ILE A 380 -8.93 23.34 -3.56
CA ILE A 380 -9.84 23.04 -2.46
C ILE A 380 -11.13 22.36 -2.93
N GLY A 381 -11.28 22.26 -4.26
CA GLY A 381 -12.51 21.84 -4.92
C GLY A 381 -12.80 20.36 -4.72
N HIS A 382 -11.79 19.55 -4.45
CA HIS A 382 -11.98 18.12 -4.21
C HIS A 382 -12.56 17.90 -2.81
N TYR A 383 -11.98 18.55 -1.79
CA TYR A 383 -12.51 18.53 -0.42
C TYR A 383 -13.94 19.08 -0.39
N THR A 384 -14.17 20.26 -0.98
CA THR A 384 -15.51 20.88 -0.91
C THR A 384 -16.57 19.99 -1.55
N GLN A 385 -16.25 19.23 -2.60
CA GLN A 385 -17.19 18.30 -3.22
C GLN A 385 -17.46 17.09 -2.31
N MET A 386 -16.43 16.52 -1.67
CA MET A 386 -16.60 15.41 -0.73
C MET A 386 -17.42 15.82 0.51
N ALA A 387 -17.21 17.04 1.01
CA ALA A 387 -17.90 17.60 2.17
C ALA A 387 -19.23 18.29 1.82
N TRP A 388 -19.66 18.31 0.56
CA TRP A 388 -20.85 19.04 0.14
C TRP A 388 -22.11 18.44 0.76
N GLU A 389 -22.85 19.22 1.56
CA GLU A 389 -23.98 18.71 2.35
C GLU A 389 -25.00 17.95 1.52
N LYS A 390 -25.36 18.52 0.37
CA LYS A 390 -26.44 18.02 -0.48
C LYS A 390 -26.03 16.89 -1.41
N SER A 391 -24.72 16.62 -1.59
CA SER A 391 -24.26 15.52 -2.43
C SER A 391 -24.33 14.22 -1.64
N TYR A 392 -25.22 13.31 -2.06
CA TYR A 392 -25.49 12.06 -1.35
C TYR A 392 -25.42 10.82 -2.24
N LYS A 393 -25.30 10.96 -3.57
CA LYS A 393 -25.05 9.83 -4.49
C LYS A 393 -23.58 9.82 -4.89
N LEU A 394 -22.90 8.72 -4.63
CA LEU A 394 -21.51 8.50 -4.98
C LEU A 394 -21.40 7.39 -6.02
N GLY A 395 -20.58 7.61 -7.04
CA GLY A 395 -20.18 6.56 -7.96
C GLY A 395 -18.77 6.81 -8.46
N CYS A 396 -17.93 5.79 -8.42
CA CYS A 396 -16.51 5.93 -8.69
C CYS A 396 -15.98 4.84 -9.61
N ALA A 397 -14.88 5.11 -10.29
CA ALA A 397 -14.23 4.22 -11.24
C ALA A 397 -12.72 4.27 -11.07
N VAL A 398 -12.08 3.12 -11.31
CA VAL A 398 -10.63 2.99 -11.47
C VAL A 398 -10.37 2.44 -12.85
N GLU A 399 -9.45 3.05 -13.57
CA GLU A 399 -8.99 2.51 -14.84
C GLU A 399 -7.46 2.44 -14.85
N HIS A 400 -6.94 1.28 -15.22
CA HIS A 400 -5.52 1.07 -15.45
C HIS A 400 -5.19 1.47 -16.89
N CYS A 401 -4.61 2.66 -17.04
CA CYS A 401 -4.18 3.18 -18.32
C CYS A 401 -2.74 2.74 -18.64
N PRO A 402 -2.29 2.83 -19.91
CA PRO A 402 -0.97 2.34 -20.31
C PRO A 402 0.21 2.92 -19.51
N SER A 403 0.11 4.16 -19.01
CA SER A 403 1.21 4.86 -18.32
C SER A 403 0.84 5.44 -16.95
N PHE A 404 -0.38 5.22 -16.48
CA PHE A 404 -0.86 5.68 -15.17
C PHE A 404 -2.13 4.94 -14.76
N THR A 405 -2.52 5.05 -13.49
CA THR A 405 -3.88 4.65 -13.08
C THR A 405 -4.67 5.91 -12.77
N ILE A 406 -5.93 5.95 -13.23
CA ILE A 406 -6.85 7.07 -13.01
C ILE A 406 -7.99 6.62 -12.09
N GLY A 407 -8.27 7.45 -11.08
CA GLY A 407 -9.46 7.36 -10.26
C GLY A 407 -10.42 8.49 -10.61
N VAL A 408 -11.70 8.17 -10.79
CA VAL A 408 -12.76 9.15 -11.08
C VAL A 408 -13.88 8.90 -10.08
N CYS A 409 -14.26 9.91 -9.30
CA CYS A 409 -15.49 9.88 -8.51
C CYS A 409 -16.42 10.98 -8.97
N GLN A 410 -17.70 10.65 -9.15
CA GLN A 410 -18.75 11.59 -9.47
C GLN A 410 -19.79 11.65 -8.35
N TYR A 411 -20.41 12.82 -8.20
CA TYR A 411 -21.21 13.17 -7.02
C TYR A 411 -22.55 13.76 -7.41
N GLY A 412 -23.64 13.15 -6.96
CA GLY A 412 -25.00 13.61 -7.24
C GLY A 412 -25.74 14.07 -5.97
N PRO A 413 -26.51 15.17 -6.04
CA PRO A 413 -26.36 16.28 -6.98
C PRO A 413 -24.99 16.97 -6.88
N VAL A 414 -24.62 17.72 -7.93
CA VAL A 414 -23.37 18.48 -8.03
C VAL A 414 -23.21 19.47 -6.87
N GLY A 415 -21.99 19.53 -6.33
CA GLY A 415 -21.57 20.52 -5.34
C GLY A 415 -20.78 21.67 -5.95
N ASN A 416 -19.87 22.24 -5.16
CA ASN A 416 -18.94 23.29 -5.59
C ASN A 416 -19.61 24.52 -6.22
N ILE A 417 -20.78 24.90 -5.71
CA ILE A 417 -21.48 26.10 -6.15
C ILE A 417 -20.83 27.32 -5.50
N ILE A 418 -20.09 28.08 -6.29
CA ILE A 418 -19.40 29.29 -5.82
C ILE A 418 -20.39 30.25 -5.17
N GLY A 419 -20.03 30.74 -3.99
CA GLY A 419 -20.85 31.63 -3.19
C GLY A 419 -21.81 30.92 -2.22
N GLN A 420 -21.91 29.59 -2.25
CA GLN A 420 -22.68 28.83 -1.26
C GLN A 420 -21.80 28.31 -0.12
N THR A 421 -22.44 27.96 1.00
CA THR A 421 -21.78 27.20 2.06
C THR A 421 -21.60 25.75 1.63
N ILE A 422 -20.46 25.15 1.99
CA ILE A 422 -20.16 23.75 1.68
C ILE A 422 -21.16 22.84 2.40
N TYR A 423 -21.43 23.16 3.66
CA TYR A 423 -22.49 22.60 4.47
C TYR A 423 -23.04 23.63 5.45
N THR A 424 -24.26 23.40 5.93
CA THR A 424 -24.92 24.25 6.92
C THR A 424 -24.24 24.09 8.26
N VAL A 425 -23.68 25.18 8.80
CA VAL A 425 -23.01 25.17 10.10
C VAL A 425 -24.04 25.03 11.22
N GLY A 426 -23.80 24.09 12.15
CA GLY A 426 -24.64 23.89 13.33
C GLY A 426 -24.34 22.56 14.04
N LYS A 427 -25.12 22.24 15.09
CA LYS A 427 -24.94 21.00 15.83
C LYS A 427 -25.35 19.80 14.96
N PRO A 428 -24.58 18.69 14.96
CA PRO A 428 -24.97 17.47 14.27
C PRO A 428 -26.34 17.00 14.72
N CYS A 429 -27.06 16.35 13.81
CA CYS A 429 -28.35 15.77 14.14
C CYS A 429 -28.21 14.77 15.30
N THR A 430 -29.20 14.76 16.17
CA THR A 430 -29.39 13.76 17.24
C THR A 430 -30.76 13.09 17.12
N ARG A 431 -31.67 13.66 16.33
CA ARG A 431 -33.03 13.19 16.09
C ARG A 431 -33.42 13.42 14.63
N ASP A 432 -34.33 12.60 14.12
CA ASP A 432 -34.79 12.66 12.72
C ASP A 432 -35.36 14.03 12.32
N SER A 433 -36.05 14.72 13.25
CA SER A 433 -36.64 16.04 13.02
C SER A 433 -35.63 17.14 12.68
N GLU A 434 -34.33 16.91 12.92
CA GLU A 434 -33.25 17.87 12.65
C GLU A 434 -32.69 17.69 11.23
N CYS A 435 -32.98 16.56 10.59
CA CYS A 435 -32.62 16.28 9.21
C CYS A 435 -33.60 16.92 8.22
N PRO A 436 -33.16 17.23 6.98
CA PRO A 436 -34.03 17.82 5.98
C PRO A 436 -35.06 16.80 5.47
N GLY A 437 -36.33 17.19 5.37
CA GLY A 437 -37.38 16.30 4.86
C GLY A 437 -37.69 15.13 5.81
N SER A 438 -38.03 13.98 5.25
CA SER A 438 -38.36 12.74 5.97
C SER A 438 -37.14 11.82 6.17
N TYR A 439 -35.96 12.41 6.38
CA TYR A 439 -34.70 11.68 6.53
C TYR A 439 -34.46 11.26 7.97
N ARG A 440 -33.66 10.19 8.16
CA ARG A 440 -33.32 9.66 9.49
C ARG A 440 -31.94 10.10 9.95
N CYS A 441 -31.79 10.43 11.22
CA CYS A 441 -30.50 10.78 11.78
C CYS A 441 -29.72 9.53 12.25
N SER A 442 -28.49 9.40 11.77
CA SER A 442 -27.48 8.54 12.38
C SER A 442 -26.76 9.34 13.47
N ALA A 443 -27.30 9.35 14.69
CA ALA A 443 -26.79 10.21 15.77
C ALA A 443 -25.33 9.92 16.15
N ALA A 444 -24.89 8.66 16.06
CA ALA A 444 -23.51 8.27 16.29
C ALA A 444 -22.52 8.86 15.26
N GLU A 445 -22.99 9.05 14.03
CA GLU A 445 -22.17 9.57 12.93
C GLU A 445 -22.38 11.08 12.71
N GLY A 446 -23.50 11.64 13.18
CA GLY A 446 -23.91 13.02 12.88
C GLY A 446 -24.34 13.23 11.43
N LEU A 447 -24.89 12.20 10.79
CA LEU A 447 -25.28 12.20 9.37
C LEU A 447 -26.78 11.94 9.17
N CYS A 448 -27.37 12.57 8.16
CA CYS A 448 -28.77 12.40 7.76
C CYS A 448 -28.90 11.40 6.60
N ASN A 449 -29.57 10.28 6.83
CA ASN A 449 -29.81 9.23 5.87
C ASN A 449 -31.05 9.57 5.03
N VAL A 450 -30.87 9.61 3.71
CA VAL A 450 -31.99 9.64 2.76
C VAL A 450 -32.67 8.27 2.81
N VAL A 451 -33.95 8.26 3.19
CA VAL A 451 -34.77 7.04 3.36
C VAL A 451 -35.67 6.83 2.15
#